data_AF-A0A3A6Q7P5-F1
#
_entry.id   AF-A0A3A6Q7P5-F1
#
_cell.length_a   1.000
_cell.length_b   1.000
_cell.length_c   1.000
_cell.angle_alpha   90.00
_cell.angle_beta   90.00
_cell.angle_gamma   90.00
#
_symmetry.space_group_name_H-M   'P 1'
#
loop_
_entity.id
_entity.type
_entity.pdbx_description
1 polymer ?
#
loop_
_entity_poly.entity_id
_entity_poly.type
_entity_poly.pdbx_seq_one_letter_code
_entity_poly.pdbx_strand_id
1 'polypeptide(L)'
;MAEHYSSFTEGGRLWLWQRITAAFLVVVLAFHFFLLHFVYHADEVTFALSQSRMQTWTYYSLMVLFLITATFHGVNGVYNALLNQGLTGTKRQVVKWTLVVASGILLVQGIRTANAWAGIGVF
;
A
#
# COMPACT_ATOMS: atom_id res chain seq x y z
N MET A 1 6.90 -8.95 -31.93
CA MET A 1 7.19 -9.06 -30.48
C MET A 1 7.09 -7.67 -29.90
N ALA A 2 6.19 -7.43 -28.94
CA ALA A 2 6.20 -6.17 -28.20
C ALA A 2 7.46 -6.16 -27.32
N GLU A 3 8.30 -5.14 -27.45
CA GLU A 3 9.46 -4.97 -26.58
C GLU A 3 8.99 -4.81 -25.13
N HIS A 4 9.55 -5.58 -24.21
CA HIS A 4 9.15 -5.59 -22.80
C HIS A 4 9.90 -4.49 -22.04
N TYR A 5 9.27 -3.34 -21.85
CA TYR A 5 9.83 -2.18 -21.13
C TYR A 5 9.49 -2.19 -19.63
N SER A 6 10.24 -2.98 -18.85
CA SER A 6 10.10 -3.01 -17.38
C SER A 6 11.13 -2.13 -16.68
N SER A 7 10.76 -1.51 -15.55
CA SER A 7 11.73 -0.86 -14.65
C SER A 7 12.45 -1.85 -13.72
N PHE A 8 11.99 -3.11 -13.67
CA PHE A 8 12.69 -4.18 -12.98
C PHE A 8 13.76 -4.76 -13.87
N THR A 9 14.99 -4.80 -13.37
CA THR A 9 15.98 -5.76 -13.84
C THR A 9 15.58 -7.15 -13.32
N GLU A 10 15.61 -8.17 -14.16
CA GLU A 10 15.43 -9.55 -13.71
C GLU A 10 16.44 -9.85 -12.58
N GLY A 11 15.96 -10.44 -11.46
CA GLY A 11 16.77 -10.68 -10.26
C GLY A 11 17.16 -9.43 -9.44
N GLY A 12 16.67 -8.23 -9.79
CA GLY A 12 16.97 -6.99 -9.08
C GLY A 12 16.26 -6.82 -7.72
N ARG A 13 16.77 -5.92 -6.88
CA ARG A 13 16.20 -5.61 -5.56
C ARG A 13 14.72 -5.20 -5.61
N LEU A 14 14.34 -4.34 -6.56
CA LEU A 14 12.95 -3.91 -6.71
C LEU A 14 12.01 -5.06 -7.10
N TRP A 15 12.50 -6.02 -7.89
CA TRP A 15 11.75 -7.23 -8.26
C TRP A 15 11.54 -8.12 -7.03
N LEU A 16 12.59 -8.33 -6.23
CA LEU A 16 12.49 -9.11 -5.00
C LEU A 16 11.48 -8.49 -4.02
N TRP A 17 11.56 -7.18 -3.80
CA TRP A 17 10.63 -6.48 -2.93
C TRP A 17 9.19 -6.57 -3.41
N GLN A 18 8.94 -6.57 -4.73
CA GLN A 18 7.60 -6.79 -5.24
C GLN A 18 7.03 -8.16 -4.88
N ARG A 19 7.86 -9.22 -4.90
CA ARG A 19 7.41 -10.58 -4.54
C ARG A 19 7.17 -10.74 -3.06
N ILE A 20 8.06 -10.20 -2.24
CA ILE A 20 7.91 -10.23 -0.77
C ILE A 20 6.66 -9.48 -0.34
N THR A 21 6.46 -8.25 -0.85
CA THR A 21 5.25 -7.47 -0.55
C THR A 21 4.00 -8.15 -1.08
N ALA A 22 4.01 -8.74 -2.28
CA ALA A 22 2.88 -9.52 -2.78
C ALA A 22 2.49 -10.68 -1.86
N ALA A 23 3.45 -11.48 -1.41
CA ALA A 23 3.19 -12.61 -0.52
C ALA A 23 2.60 -12.16 0.82
N PHE A 24 3.15 -11.10 1.40
CA PHE A 24 2.59 -10.47 2.60
C PHE A 24 1.16 -9.96 2.37
N LEU A 25 0.94 -9.26 1.26
CA LEU A 25 -0.34 -8.65 0.92
C LEU A 25 -1.44 -9.69 0.71
N VAL A 26 -1.15 -10.84 0.11
CA VAL A 26 -2.16 -11.93 -0.03
C VAL A 26 -2.73 -12.31 1.34
N VAL A 27 -1.87 -12.51 2.33
CA VAL A 27 -2.30 -12.92 3.67
C VAL A 27 -3.04 -11.80 4.39
N VAL A 28 -2.47 -10.60 4.42
CA VAL A 28 -3.04 -9.49 5.19
C VAL A 28 -4.30 -8.92 4.55
N LEU A 29 -4.37 -8.89 3.22
CA LEU A 29 -5.59 -8.53 2.49
C LEU A 29 -6.71 -9.53 2.78
N ALA A 30 -6.42 -10.84 2.76
CA ALA A 30 -7.42 -11.86 3.09
C ALA A 30 -7.92 -11.70 4.54
N PHE A 31 -7.01 -11.49 5.49
CA PHE A 31 -7.39 -11.17 6.88
C PHE A 31 -8.28 -9.92 6.97
N HIS A 32 -7.86 -8.82 6.33
CA HIS A 32 -8.58 -7.55 6.36
C HIS A 32 -9.98 -7.69 5.74
N PHE A 33 -10.07 -8.33 4.58
CA PHE A 33 -11.34 -8.60 3.92
C PHE A 33 -12.24 -9.47 4.77
N PHE A 34 -11.74 -10.61 5.28
CA PHE A 34 -12.51 -11.51 6.11
C PHE A 34 -13.07 -10.79 7.35
N LEU A 35 -12.21 -10.05 8.07
CA LEU A 35 -12.61 -9.34 9.27
C LEU A 35 -13.65 -8.25 8.99
N LEU A 36 -13.47 -7.43 7.95
CA LEU A 36 -14.33 -6.27 7.67
C LEU A 36 -15.52 -6.53 6.74
N HIS A 37 -15.64 -7.73 6.18
CA HIS A 37 -16.74 -8.06 5.27
C HIS A 37 -17.51 -9.30 5.69
N PHE A 38 -16.99 -10.11 6.62
CA PHE A 38 -17.67 -11.32 7.10
C PHE A 38 -17.84 -11.37 8.61
N VAL A 39 -16.95 -10.74 9.40
CA VAL A 39 -17.07 -10.68 10.87
C VAL A 39 -17.76 -9.40 11.31
N TYR A 40 -17.32 -8.25 10.78
CA TYR A 40 -17.92 -6.94 11.03
C TYR A 40 -18.45 -6.38 9.73
N HIS A 41 -19.76 -6.36 9.54
CA HIS A 41 -20.38 -5.90 8.29
C HIS A 41 -20.30 -4.37 8.17
N ALA A 42 -20.48 -3.86 6.95
CA ALA A 42 -20.26 -2.45 6.64
C ALA A 42 -21.11 -1.49 7.49
N ASP A 43 -22.33 -1.90 7.86
CA ASP A 43 -23.26 -1.15 8.71
C ASP A 43 -22.86 -1.13 10.19
N GLU A 44 -21.99 -2.05 10.62
CA GLU A 44 -21.46 -2.14 11.98
C GLU A 44 -20.18 -1.30 12.17
N VAL A 45 -19.59 -0.80 11.08
CA VAL A 45 -18.34 -0.03 11.11
C VAL A 45 -18.60 1.38 11.64
N THR A 46 -18.28 1.58 12.92
CA THR A 46 -18.28 2.91 13.56
C THR A 46 -16.87 3.45 13.76
N PHE A 47 -16.76 4.76 14.01
CA PHE A 47 -15.49 5.39 14.39
C PHE A 47 -14.91 4.77 15.66
N ALA A 48 -15.72 4.62 16.71
CA ALA A 48 -15.29 4.07 18.00
C ALA A 48 -14.76 2.64 17.88
N LEU A 49 -15.44 1.78 17.11
CA LEU A 49 -14.99 0.41 16.86
C LEU A 49 -13.69 0.37 16.02
N SER A 50 -13.54 1.28 15.07
CA SER A 50 -12.31 1.35 14.27
C SER A 50 -11.12 1.86 15.09
N GLN A 51 -11.36 2.85 15.95
CA GLN A 51 -10.37 3.36 16.90
C GLN A 51 -9.92 2.27 17.88
N SER A 52 -10.86 1.54 18.50
CA SER A 52 -10.53 0.51 19.49
C SER A 52 -9.67 -0.62 18.91
N ARG A 53 -9.91 -1.01 17.65
CA ARG A 53 -9.05 -1.97 16.94
C ARG A 53 -7.63 -1.44 16.74
N MET A 54 -7.48 -0.17 16.39
CA MET A 54 -6.16 0.47 16.24
C MET A 54 -5.39 0.59 17.56
N GLN A 55 -6.04 0.48 18.71
CA GLN A 55 -5.35 0.40 20.01
C GLN A 55 -4.75 -1.00 20.28
N THR A 56 -5.11 -2.02 19.48
CA THR A 56 -4.52 -3.35 19.58
C THR A 56 -3.22 -3.39 18.78
N TRP A 57 -2.08 -3.57 19.46
CA TRP A 57 -0.74 -3.54 18.84
C TRP A 57 -0.58 -4.43 17.61
N THR A 58 -1.14 -5.65 17.63
CA THR A 58 -1.10 -6.57 16.48
C THR A 58 -1.88 -6.01 15.29
N TYR A 59 -3.11 -5.54 15.51
CA TYR A 59 -3.94 -4.97 14.45
C TYR A 59 -3.31 -3.69 13.88
N TYR A 60 -2.88 -2.79 14.77
CA TYR A 60 -2.15 -1.58 14.41
C TYR A 60 -0.94 -1.88 13.51
N SER A 61 -0.08 -2.79 13.96
CA SER A 61 1.16 -3.15 13.24
C SER A 61 0.84 -3.75 11.87
N LEU A 62 -0.17 -4.63 11.79
CA LEU A 62 -0.63 -5.18 10.52
C LEU A 62 -1.16 -4.10 9.58
N MET A 63 -1.96 -3.14 10.07
CA MET A 63 -2.52 -2.08 9.23
C MET A 63 -1.44 -1.10 8.75
N VAL A 64 -0.44 -0.77 9.59
CA VAL A 64 0.70 0.07 9.19
C VAL A 64 1.57 -0.64 8.14
N LEU A 65 1.91 -1.92 8.37
CA LEU A 65 2.64 -2.71 7.38
C LEU A 65 1.84 -2.89 6.10
N PHE A 66 0.52 -3.08 6.20
CA PHE A 66 -0.38 -3.17 5.06
C PHE A 66 -0.35 -1.87 4.24
N LEU A 67 -0.47 -0.70 4.88
CA LEU A 67 -0.35 0.60 4.22
C LEU A 67 0.98 0.73 3.47
N ILE A 68 2.11 0.45 4.13
CA ILE A 68 3.44 0.62 3.54
C ILE A 68 3.64 -0.33 2.34
N THR A 69 3.34 -1.62 2.55
CA THR A 69 3.55 -2.65 1.53
C THR A 69 2.58 -2.50 0.36
N ALA A 70 1.32 -2.16 0.60
CA ALA A 70 0.33 -1.91 -0.46
C ALA A 70 0.69 -0.67 -1.28
N THR A 71 1.15 0.41 -0.62
CA THR A 71 1.62 1.61 -1.31
C THR A 71 2.80 1.28 -2.22
N PHE A 72 3.83 0.61 -1.69
CA PHE A 72 4.97 0.20 -2.51
C PHE A 72 4.55 -0.72 -3.67
N HIS A 73 3.83 -1.81 -3.37
CA HIS A 73 3.48 -2.84 -4.33
C HIS A 73 2.59 -2.28 -5.45
N GLY A 74 1.50 -1.62 -5.06
CA GLY A 74 0.50 -1.07 -5.98
C GLY A 74 1.08 0.03 -6.85
N VAL A 75 1.77 1.01 -6.27
CA VAL A 75 2.32 2.15 -7.03
C VAL A 75 3.39 1.69 -8.02
N ASN A 76 4.30 0.82 -7.56
CA ASN A 76 5.34 0.30 -8.43
C ASN A 76 4.76 -0.65 -9.50
N GLY A 77 3.71 -1.41 -9.19
CA GLY A 77 2.96 -2.21 -10.17
C GLY A 77 2.31 -1.35 -11.26
N VAL A 78 1.60 -0.29 -10.87
CA VAL A 78 0.97 0.68 -11.79
C VAL A 78 2.03 1.37 -12.66
N TYR A 79 3.13 1.84 -12.06
CA TYR A 79 4.20 2.47 -12.82
C TYR A 79 4.78 1.54 -13.89
N ASN A 80 5.06 0.28 -13.54
CA ASN A 80 5.55 -0.71 -14.50
C ASN A 80 4.52 -1.05 -15.58
N ALA A 81 3.22 -1.15 -15.22
CA ALA A 81 2.17 -1.33 -16.20
C ALA A 81 2.15 -0.17 -17.23
N LEU A 82 2.29 1.07 -16.78
CA LEU A 82 2.35 2.24 -17.66
C LEU A 82 3.60 2.23 -18.56
N LEU A 83 4.76 1.85 -18.03
CA LEU A 83 5.97 1.69 -18.85
C LEU A 83 5.77 0.62 -19.94
N ASN A 84 5.16 -0.51 -19.59
CA ASN A 84 4.83 -1.58 -20.53
C ASN A 84 3.81 -1.13 -21.60
N GLN A 85 3.02 -0.10 -21.34
CA GLN A 85 2.12 0.55 -22.31
C GLN A 85 2.81 1.63 -23.16
N GLY A 86 4.14 1.75 -23.10
CA GLY A 86 4.91 2.69 -23.92
C GLY A 86 5.05 4.09 -23.33
N LEU A 87 4.86 4.27 -22.02
CA LEU A 87 5.08 5.57 -21.37
C LEU A 87 6.56 5.97 -21.40
N THR A 88 6.90 7.02 -22.16
CA THR A 88 8.27 7.47 -22.39
C THR A 88 8.44 9.01 -22.23
N GLY A 89 9.68 9.48 -22.35
CA GLY A 89 10.04 10.91 -22.36
C GLY A 89 9.57 11.70 -21.12
N THR A 90 9.14 12.95 -21.33
CA THR A 90 8.66 13.84 -20.26
C THR A 90 7.45 13.27 -19.53
N LYS A 91 6.54 12.59 -20.24
CA LYS A 91 5.33 11.98 -19.64
C LYS A 91 5.71 10.96 -18.57
N ARG A 92 6.71 10.10 -18.86
CA ARG A 92 7.25 9.15 -17.88
C ARG A 92 7.73 9.84 -16.61
N GLN A 93 8.47 10.94 -16.75
CA GLN A 93 9.02 11.67 -15.62
C GLN A 93 7.92 12.33 -14.76
N VAL A 94 6.92 12.95 -15.40
CA VAL A 94 5.77 13.53 -14.71
C VAL A 94 5.00 12.47 -13.93
N VAL A 95 4.67 11.34 -14.58
CA VAL A 95 3.96 10.23 -13.92
C VAL A 95 4.78 9.67 -12.76
N LYS A 96 6.07 9.41 -12.95
CA LYS A 96 6.96 8.90 -11.90
C LYS A 96 6.91 9.80 -10.66
N TRP A 97 7.11 11.11 -10.84
CA TRP A 97 7.13 12.02 -9.69
C TRP A 97 5.77 12.23 -9.07
N THR A 98 4.70 12.23 -9.87
CA THR A 98 3.33 12.26 -9.35
C THR A 98 3.08 11.07 -8.44
N LEU A 99 3.44 9.87 -8.87
CA LEU A 99 3.30 8.65 -8.08
C LEU A 99 4.16 8.68 -6.80
N VAL A 100 5.39 9.20 -6.87
CA VAL A 100 6.27 9.35 -5.70
C VAL A 100 5.68 10.33 -4.68
N VAL A 101 5.25 11.52 -5.12
CA VAL A 101 4.67 12.53 -4.23
C VAL A 101 3.36 12.02 -3.62
N ALA A 102 2.47 11.43 -4.42
CA ALA A 102 1.24 10.84 -3.93
C ALA A 102 1.49 9.73 -2.90
N SER A 103 2.49 8.88 -3.13
CA SER A 103 2.91 7.85 -2.16
C SER A 103 3.39 8.47 -0.85
N GLY A 104 4.22 9.52 -0.92
CA GLY A 104 4.69 10.24 0.27
C GLY A 104 3.54 10.82 1.09
N ILE A 105 2.60 11.49 0.43
CA ILE A 105 1.40 12.06 1.09
C ILE A 105 0.56 10.95 1.72
N LEU A 106 0.31 9.86 0.99
CA LEU A 106 -0.48 8.71 1.48
C LEU A 106 0.16 8.08 2.72
N LEU A 107 1.48 7.85 2.70
CA LEU A 107 2.19 7.27 3.83
C LEU A 107 2.18 8.19 5.05
N VAL A 108 2.48 9.48 4.87
CA VAL A 108 2.48 10.45 5.96
C VAL A 108 1.09 10.57 6.59
N GLN A 109 0.06 10.78 5.77
CA GLN A 109 -1.30 10.92 6.28
C GLN A 109 -1.84 9.61 6.87
N GLY A 110 -1.55 8.47 6.25
CA GLY A 110 -1.97 7.16 6.76
C GLY A 110 -1.32 6.82 8.10
N ILE A 111 -0.01 7.06 8.26
CA ILE A 111 0.69 6.85 9.53
C ILE A 111 0.17 7.81 10.61
N ARG A 112 -0.02 9.10 10.26
CA ARG A 112 -0.59 10.08 11.20
C ARG A 112 -1.98 9.65 11.68
N THR A 113 -2.85 9.20 10.77
CA THR A 113 -4.18 8.68 11.12
C THR A 113 -4.06 7.44 12.01
N ALA A 114 -3.18 6.49 11.67
CA ALA A 114 -2.98 5.27 12.45
C ALA A 114 -2.52 5.58 13.88
N ASN A 115 -1.55 6.48 14.04
CA ASN A 115 -1.05 6.92 15.35
C ASN A 115 -2.15 7.61 16.16
N ALA A 116 -2.90 8.51 15.55
CA ALA A 116 -3.99 9.21 16.20
C ALA A 116 -5.07 8.24 16.72
N TRP A 117 -5.39 7.19 15.96
CA TRP A 117 -6.39 6.20 16.36
C TRP A 117 -5.85 5.20 17.38
N ALA A 118 -4.56 4.90 17.33
CA ALA A 118 -3.88 4.06 18.32
C ALA A 118 -3.60 4.78 19.65
N GLY A 119 -3.80 6.10 19.73
CA GLY A 119 -3.46 6.90 20.91
C GLY A 119 -1.95 7.15 21.08
N ILE A 120 -1.17 7.02 20.01
CA ILE A 120 0.28 7.27 20.01
C ILE A 120 0.48 8.77 19.75
N GLY A 121 0.90 9.51 20.78
CA GLY A 121 0.99 10.98 20.79
C GLY A 121 2.16 11.55 19.98
N VAL A 122 2.19 11.30 18.67
CA VAL A 122 3.10 11.97 17.73
C VAL A 122 2.28 13.01 16.97
N PHE A 123 2.27 14.24 17.48
CA PHE A 123 1.67 15.41 16.84
C PHE A 123 2.73 16.47 16.60
#